data_AF-A0A925JI85-F1
#
_entry.id   AF-A0A925JI85-F1
#
_cell.length_a   1.000
_cell.length_b   1.000
_cell.length_c   1.000
_cell.angle_alpha   90.00
_cell.angle_beta   90.00
_cell.angle_gamma   90.00
#
_symmetry.space_group_name_H-M   'P 1'
#
loop_
_entity.id
_entity.type
_entity.pdbx_description
1 polymer ?
#
loop_
_entity_poly.entity_id
_entity_poly.type
_entity_poly.pdbx_seq_one_letter_code
_entity_poly.pdbx_strand_id
1 'polypeptide(L)'
;MNSTLNPTGPTPAYARSLDAIVRSEISAQLTYFFDALVTQEEALTLYGIRVFEANDQFLPGKICAGLAHLLVQADPSDPALEHRINGYRRVLDFTARMKNESWGIYYACAGLYALKKAELLAAAVSDETLALLSERSDWRRFVNAGDYTLIGLPTNYYGVAFSIARLRMLLGWEDATASEALLEKTLHHYATHSGVFGFCDDTDGEGRFDRYSILLIAEICERFIETGLTVTPHLRDLLRNAVNVALKLSNTQGDGFCFGRSLGPYGDTA
;
A
#
# COMPACT_ATOMS: atom_id res chain seq x y z
N MET A 1 53.51 10.89 -7.99
CA MET A 1 52.78 11.03 -9.26
C MET A 1 51.30 11.09 -8.93
N ASN A 2 50.75 12.30 -8.88
CA ASN A 2 49.34 12.54 -8.56
C ASN A 2 48.51 12.32 -9.83
N SER A 3 47.75 11.23 -9.88
CA SER A 3 46.72 11.01 -10.88
C SER A 3 45.46 11.76 -10.46
N THR A 4 45.33 13.00 -10.91
CA THR A 4 44.07 13.75 -10.90
C THR A 4 43.12 13.12 -11.91
N LEU A 5 42.18 12.30 -11.44
CA LEU A 5 41.01 11.89 -12.21
C LEU A 5 40.11 13.11 -12.40
N ASN A 6 40.01 13.59 -13.65
CA ASN A 6 39.00 14.56 -14.08
C ASN A 6 37.62 13.91 -13.98
N PRO A 7 36.65 14.45 -13.23
CA PRO A 7 35.27 14.02 -13.29
C PRO A 7 34.57 14.85 -14.38
N THR A 8 34.88 14.56 -15.65
CA THR A 8 34.09 15.09 -16.79
C THR A 8 33.21 14.00 -17.37
N GLY A 9 32.52 13.26 -16.49
CA GLY A 9 31.30 12.56 -16.88
C GLY A 9 30.18 13.59 -17.08
N PRO A 10 29.20 13.35 -17.96
CA PRO A 10 28.03 14.20 -18.06
C PRO A 10 27.40 14.31 -16.67
N THR A 11 27.28 15.54 -16.15
CA THR A 11 26.49 15.83 -14.96
C THR A 11 25.11 15.22 -15.19
N PRO A 12 24.60 14.32 -14.32
CA PRO A 12 23.28 13.78 -14.48
C PRO A 12 22.31 14.95 -14.62
N ALA A 13 21.57 15.00 -15.73
CA ALA A 13 20.46 15.92 -15.87
C ALA A 13 19.63 15.78 -14.59
N TYR A 14 19.41 16.88 -13.86
CA TYR A 14 18.71 16.88 -12.58
C TYR A 14 17.46 15.99 -12.68
N ALA A 15 17.54 14.78 -12.14
CA ALA A 15 16.40 13.88 -12.08
C ALA A 15 15.36 14.60 -11.21
N ARG A 16 14.19 14.88 -11.77
CA ARG A 16 13.08 15.46 -11.02
C ARG A 16 12.84 14.58 -9.79
N SER A 17 12.64 15.17 -8.62
CA SER A 17 12.33 14.37 -7.44
C SER A 17 11.05 13.58 -7.68
N LEU A 18 10.93 12.41 -7.04
CA LEU A 18 9.70 11.62 -7.09
C LEU A 18 8.48 12.44 -6.63
N ASP A 19 8.65 13.29 -5.60
CA ASP A 19 7.60 14.23 -5.16
C ASP A 19 7.16 15.19 -6.28
N ALA A 20 8.11 15.75 -7.04
CA ALA A 20 7.79 16.62 -8.16
C ALA A 20 7.02 15.88 -9.27
N ILE A 21 7.41 14.63 -9.57
CA ILE A 21 6.70 13.77 -10.55
C ILE A 21 5.30 13.46 -10.05
N VAL A 22 5.15 13.07 -8.78
CA VAL A 22 3.85 12.78 -8.17
C VAL A 22 2.92 13.98 -8.29
N ARG A 23 3.38 15.16 -7.87
CA ARG A 23 2.57 16.39 -7.88
C ARG A 23 2.20 16.86 -9.29
N SER A 24 3.10 16.73 -10.25
CA SER A 24 2.91 17.32 -11.59
C SER A 24 2.26 16.38 -12.61
N GLU A 25 2.48 15.07 -12.49
CA GLU A 25 2.01 14.09 -13.48
C GLU A 25 1.02 13.10 -12.89
N ILE A 26 1.38 12.44 -11.79
CA ILE A 26 0.56 11.37 -11.20
C ILE A 26 -0.76 11.94 -10.65
N SER A 27 -0.72 13.09 -9.96
CA SER A 27 -1.93 13.76 -9.45
C SER A 27 -2.90 14.16 -10.57
N ALA A 28 -2.39 14.59 -11.73
CA ALA A 28 -3.22 14.94 -12.88
C ALA A 28 -3.89 13.70 -13.49
N GLN A 29 -3.17 12.59 -13.62
CA GLN A 29 -3.76 11.31 -14.06
C GLN A 29 -4.80 10.80 -13.07
N LEU A 30 -4.54 10.92 -11.77
CA LEU A 30 -5.47 10.52 -10.73
C LEU A 30 -6.76 11.35 -10.80
N THR A 31 -6.67 12.65 -11.07
CA THR A 31 -7.85 13.51 -11.30
C THR A 31 -8.61 13.11 -12.56
N TYR A 32 -7.91 12.82 -13.66
CA TYR A 32 -8.55 12.30 -14.88
C TYR A 32 -9.36 11.02 -14.62
N PHE A 33 -8.77 10.04 -13.91
CA PHE A 33 -9.48 8.80 -13.57
C PHE A 33 -10.60 9.03 -12.57
N PHE A 34 -10.44 9.95 -11.63
CA PHE A 34 -11.50 10.35 -10.70
C PHE A 34 -12.71 10.90 -11.46
N ASP A 35 -12.51 11.88 -12.34
CA ASP A 35 -13.59 12.50 -13.11
C ASP A 35 -14.29 11.48 -14.01
N ALA A 36 -13.52 10.60 -14.67
CA ALA A 36 -14.06 9.52 -15.48
C ALA A 36 -14.92 8.56 -14.65
N LEU A 37 -14.46 8.18 -13.46
CA LEU A 37 -15.18 7.28 -12.56
C LEU A 37 -16.43 7.91 -11.97
N VAL A 38 -16.37 9.19 -11.60
CA VAL A 38 -17.52 9.95 -11.11
C VAL A 38 -18.59 10.13 -12.18
N THR A 39 -18.20 10.23 -13.45
CA THR A 39 -19.12 10.44 -14.58
C THR A 39 -19.72 9.14 -15.09
N GLN A 40 -18.91 8.08 -15.19
CA GLN A 40 -19.31 6.83 -15.84
C GLN A 40 -19.65 5.71 -14.86
N GLU A 41 -19.26 5.85 -13.59
CA GLU A 41 -19.50 4.88 -12.51
C GLU A 41 -19.16 3.45 -12.96
N GLU A 42 -20.07 2.49 -12.77
CA GLU A 42 -19.90 1.08 -13.14
C GLU A 42 -19.78 0.84 -14.66
N ALA A 43 -20.13 1.83 -15.49
CA ALA A 43 -20.00 1.75 -16.94
C ALA A 43 -18.61 2.16 -17.46
N LEU A 44 -17.71 2.62 -16.58
CA LEU A 44 -16.36 3.05 -16.97
C LEU A 44 -15.64 1.96 -17.76
N THR A 45 -15.16 2.35 -18.94
CA THR A 45 -14.42 1.49 -19.86
C THR A 45 -13.05 2.08 -20.15
N LEU A 46 -12.00 1.27 -20.01
CA LEU A 46 -10.63 1.63 -20.38
C LEU A 46 -10.13 0.67 -21.45
N TYR A 47 -9.67 1.20 -22.59
CA TYR A 47 -9.19 0.40 -23.72
C TYR A 47 -10.19 -0.67 -24.19
N GLY A 48 -11.49 -0.35 -24.14
CA GLY A 48 -12.56 -1.29 -24.53
C GLY A 48 -12.93 -2.34 -23.47
N ILE A 49 -12.32 -2.28 -22.28
CA ILE A 49 -12.58 -3.21 -21.17
C ILE A 49 -13.37 -2.50 -20.08
N ARG A 50 -14.49 -3.08 -19.66
CA ARG A 50 -15.24 -2.60 -18.49
C ARG A 50 -14.40 -2.80 -17.24
N VAL A 51 -14.08 -1.70 -16.56
CA VAL A 51 -13.12 -1.67 -15.45
C VAL A 51 -13.50 -2.64 -14.33
N PHE A 52 -14.79 -2.69 -13.97
CA PHE A 52 -15.29 -3.52 -12.88
C PHE A 52 -15.55 -4.99 -13.26
N GLU A 53 -15.37 -5.37 -14.54
CA GLU A 53 -15.47 -6.76 -15.01
C GLU A 53 -14.09 -7.44 -15.15
N ALA A 54 -13.00 -6.71 -14.87
CA ALA A 54 -11.62 -7.20 -15.01
C ALA A 54 -11.17 -8.20 -13.91
N ASN A 55 -12.09 -8.63 -13.02
CA ASN A 55 -11.83 -9.57 -11.91
C ASN A 55 -10.71 -9.17 -10.93
N ASP A 56 -10.40 -7.87 -10.79
CA ASP A 56 -9.48 -7.39 -9.76
C ASP A 56 -10.16 -7.33 -8.39
N GLN A 57 -9.91 -8.36 -7.58
CA GLN A 57 -10.42 -8.53 -6.21
C GLN A 57 -9.96 -7.46 -5.19
N PHE A 58 -9.04 -6.58 -5.58
CA PHE A 58 -8.52 -5.50 -4.73
C PHE A 58 -8.94 -4.10 -5.20
N LEU A 59 -9.61 -4.02 -6.36
CA LEU A 59 -9.91 -2.75 -7.02
C LEU A 59 -10.71 -1.77 -6.14
N PRO A 60 -11.78 -2.18 -5.42
CA PRO A 60 -12.52 -1.25 -4.56
C PRO A 60 -11.63 -0.61 -3.49
N GLY A 61 -10.74 -1.41 -2.88
CA GLY A 61 -9.74 -0.91 -1.93
C GLY A 61 -8.77 0.09 -2.54
N LYS A 62 -8.23 -0.22 -3.73
CA LYS A 62 -7.32 0.66 -4.47
C LYS A 62 -7.99 1.99 -4.84
N ILE A 63 -9.26 1.95 -5.23
CA ILE A 63 -10.06 3.16 -5.51
C ILE A 63 -10.21 3.99 -4.23
N CYS A 64 -10.58 3.38 -3.11
CA CYS A 64 -10.69 4.07 -1.82
C CYS A 64 -9.36 4.75 -1.42
N ALA A 65 -8.27 3.99 -1.34
CA ALA A 65 -6.95 4.53 -0.98
C ALA A 65 -6.45 5.58 -1.99
N GLY A 66 -6.49 5.24 -3.28
CA GLY A 66 -5.96 6.07 -4.35
C GLY A 66 -6.67 7.41 -4.42
N LEU A 67 -8.00 7.42 -4.47
CA LEU A 67 -8.76 8.65 -4.61
C LEU A 67 -8.76 9.50 -3.32
N ALA A 68 -8.52 8.91 -2.15
CA ALA A 68 -8.37 9.66 -0.91
C ALA A 68 -7.20 10.67 -0.98
N HIS A 69 -6.16 10.39 -1.78
CA HIS A 69 -5.04 11.33 -1.98
C HIS A 69 -5.51 12.67 -2.57
N LEU A 70 -6.51 12.68 -3.47
CA LEU A 70 -7.04 13.91 -4.07
C LEU A 70 -7.72 14.82 -3.04
N LEU A 71 -8.19 14.24 -1.94
CA LEU A 71 -8.87 14.96 -0.86
C LEU A 71 -7.86 15.39 0.20
N VAL A 72 -7.03 14.46 0.66
CA VAL A 72 -6.03 14.70 1.73
C VAL A 72 -4.95 15.70 1.31
N GLN A 73 -4.60 15.76 0.02
CA GLN A 73 -3.58 16.68 -0.50
C GLN A 73 -4.13 17.99 -1.06
N ALA A 74 -5.46 18.16 -1.09
CA ALA A 74 -6.07 19.37 -1.59
C ALA A 74 -5.80 20.57 -0.66
N ASP A 75 -5.65 21.76 -1.25
CA ASP A 75 -5.71 23.00 -0.49
C ASP A 75 -7.14 23.16 0.06
N PRO A 76 -7.34 23.41 1.38
CA PRO A 76 -8.67 23.64 1.95
C PRO A 76 -9.44 24.80 1.31
N SER A 77 -8.74 25.72 0.63
CA SER A 77 -9.32 26.84 -0.11
C SER A 77 -9.60 26.53 -1.60
N ASP A 78 -9.27 25.33 -2.08
CA ASP A 78 -9.54 24.90 -3.45
C ASP A 78 -11.07 24.84 -3.69
N PRO A 79 -11.63 25.66 -4.61
CA PRO A 79 -13.07 25.64 -4.88
C PRO A 79 -13.56 24.30 -5.44
N ALA A 80 -12.67 23.45 -5.97
CA ALA A 80 -13.01 22.11 -6.43
C ALA A 80 -13.10 21.08 -5.30
N LEU A 81 -12.68 21.41 -4.07
CA LEU A 81 -12.63 20.45 -2.96
C LEU A 81 -14.02 19.87 -2.64
N GLU A 82 -15.06 20.71 -2.59
CA GLU A 82 -16.42 20.25 -2.33
C GLU A 82 -16.91 19.28 -3.42
N HIS A 83 -16.59 19.58 -4.69
CA HIS A 83 -16.89 18.68 -5.80
C HIS A 83 -16.18 17.33 -5.65
N ARG A 84 -14.88 17.34 -5.30
CA ARG A 84 -14.09 16.12 -5.07
C ARG A 84 -14.62 15.30 -3.90
N ILE A 85 -15.00 15.93 -2.78
CA ILE A 85 -15.61 15.26 -1.62
C ILE A 85 -16.91 14.57 -2.05
N ASN A 86 -17.79 15.28 -2.75
CA ASN A 86 -19.06 14.72 -3.20
C ASN A 86 -18.90 13.60 -4.23
N GLY A 87 -17.95 13.74 -5.17
CA GLY A 87 -17.62 12.68 -6.14
C GLY A 87 -17.03 11.44 -5.46
N TYR A 88 -16.10 11.62 -4.52
CA TYR A 88 -15.52 10.53 -3.74
C TYR A 88 -16.59 9.76 -2.97
N ARG A 89 -17.54 10.46 -2.33
CA ARG A 89 -18.66 9.84 -1.63
C ARG A 89 -19.46 8.93 -2.55
N ARG A 90 -19.89 9.44 -3.72
CA ARG A 90 -20.63 8.65 -4.72
C ARG A 90 -19.86 7.41 -5.16
N VAL A 91 -18.57 7.57 -5.42
CA VAL A 91 -17.71 6.45 -5.83
C VAL A 91 -17.64 5.38 -4.75
N LEU A 92 -17.47 5.76 -3.48
CA LEU A 92 -17.46 4.78 -2.40
C LEU A 92 -18.81 4.10 -2.19
N ASP A 93 -19.94 4.81 -2.36
CA ASP A 93 -21.27 4.23 -2.14
C ASP A 93 -21.53 3.00 -3.02
N PHE A 94 -21.08 3.00 -4.28
CA PHE A 94 -21.22 1.84 -5.16
C PHE A 94 -20.06 0.83 -5.01
N THR A 95 -18.81 1.30 -4.89
CA THR A 95 -17.66 0.38 -4.77
C THR A 95 -17.62 -0.39 -3.45
N ALA A 96 -18.19 0.15 -2.36
CA ALA A 96 -18.27 -0.53 -1.07
C ALA A 96 -19.07 -1.84 -1.12
N ARG A 97 -19.99 -1.99 -2.09
CA ARG A 97 -20.82 -3.19 -2.27
C ARG A 97 -20.07 -4.30 -3.03
N MET A 98 -18.97 -3.97 -3.69
CA MET A 98 -18.19 -4.90 -4.51
C MET A 98 -17.34 -5.85 -3.66
N LYS A 99 -16.94 -6.96 -4.27
CA LYS A 99 -16.02 -7.92 -3.64
C LYS A 99 -14.66 -7.24 -3.40
N ASN A 100 -14.16 -7.33 -2.18
CA ASN A 100 -12.88 -6.76 -1.78
C ASN A 100 -12.23 -7.70 -0.77
N GLU A 101 -11.03 -8.18 -1.04
CA GLU A 101 -10.38 -9.23 -0.23
C GLU A 101 -8.98 -8.80 0.20
N SER A 102 -8.55 -9.25 1.38
CA SER A 102 -7.16 -9.14 1.88
C SER A 102 -6.49 -7.76 1.65
N TRP A 103 -5.60 -7.63 0.67
CA TRP A 103 -4.95 -6.37 0.31
C TRP A 103 -5.94 -5.26 -0.02
N GLY A 104 -7.02 -5.59 -0.71
CA GLY A 104 -8.12 -4.66 -0.98
C GLY A 104 -8.77 -4.14 0.30
N ILE A 105 -8.94 -5.00 1.30
CA ILE A 105 -9.45 -4.59 2.63
C ILE A 105 -8.45 -3.64 3.30
N TYR A 106 -7.17 -3.98 3.28
CA TYR A 106 -6.10 -3.12 3.79
C TYR A 106 -6.14 -1.73 3.13
N TYR A 107 -6.17 -1.65 1.79
CA TYR A 107 -6.22 -0.37 1.08
C TYR A 107 -7.47 0.45 1.46
N ALA A 108 -8.63 -0.20 1.57
CA ALA A 108 -9.84 0.50 2.01
C ALA A 108 -9.67 1.11 3.41
N CYS A 109 -9.17 0.34 4.39
CA CYS A 109 -8.90 0.85 5.74
C CYS A 109 -7.86 1.97 5.75
N ALA A 110 -6.81 1.86 4.94
CA ALA A 110 -5.76 2.88 4.84
C ALA A 110 -6.31 4.20 4.30
N GLY A 111 -7.12 4.16 3.23
CA GLY A 111 -7.80 5.34 2.68
C GLY A 111 -8.74 6.00 3.68
N LEU A 112 -9.57 5.22 4.38
CA LEU A 112 -10.46 5.73 5.42
C LEU A 112 -9.68 6.36 6.58
N TYR A 113 -8.58 5.74 7.01
CA TYR A 113 -7.76 6.27 8.08
C TYR A 113 -7.02 7.55 7.66
N ALA A 114 -6.56 7.64 6.42
CA ALA A 114 -5.99 8.87 5.87
C ALA A 114 -7.01 10.03 5.90
N LEU A 115 -8.26 9.77 5.49
CA LEU A 115 -9.35 10.74 5.59
C LEU A 115 -9.67 11.12 7.04
N LYS A 116 -9.63 10.15 7.97
CA LYS A 116 -9.84 10.41 9.40
C LYS A 116 -8.75 11.34 9.95
N LYS A 117 -7.48 11.07 9.63
CA LYS A 117 -6.34 11.92 10.03
C LYS A 117 -6.43 13.34 9.48
N ALA A 118 -7.02 13.50 8.29
CA ALA A 118 -7.26 14.79 7.66
C ALA A 118 -8.57 15.46 8.10
N GLU A 119 -9.33 14.88 9.04
CA GLU A 119 -10.65 15.37 9.48
C GLU A 119 -11.70 15.44 8.35
N LEU A 120 -11.50 14.68 7.27
CA LEU A 120 -12.37 14.66 6.09
C LEU A 120 -13.32 13.45 6.06
N LEU A 121 -13.14 12.44 6.93
CA LEU A 121 -13.88 11.17 6.85
C LEU A 121 -15.40 11.37 6.85
N ALA A 122 -15.94 12.14 7.79
CA ALA A 122 -17.39 12.38 7.91
C ALA A 122 -17.95 13.17 6.72
N ALA A 123 -17.14 14.01 6.10
CA ALA A 123 -17.53 14.71 4.87
C ALA A 123 -17.44 13.78 3.66
N ALA A 124 -16.41 12.95 3.55
CA ALA A 124 -16.15 12.15 2.35
C ALA A 124 -16.93 10.84 2.28
N VAL A 125 -17.43 10.32 3.40
CA VAL A 125 -18.06 8.99 3.47
C VAL A 125 -19.36 9.09 4.27
N SER A 126 -20.46 8.58 3.71
CA SER A 126 -21.73 8.51 4.42
C SER A 126 -21.68 7.51 5.58
N ASP A 127 -22.50 7.70 6.61
CA ASP A 127 -22.56 6.78 7.75
C ASP A 127 -22.95 5.35 7.32
N GLU A 128 -23.85 5.22 6.35
CA GLU A 128 -24.25 3.92 5.77
C GLU A 128 -23.06 3.23 5.10
N THR A 129 -22.33 3.94 4.24
CA THR A 129 -21.16 3.39 3.55
C THR A 129 -20.03 3.09 4.53
N LEU A 130 -19.84 3.90 5.56
CA LEU A 130 -18.84 3.65 6.59
C LEU A 130 -19.17 2.41 7.41
N ALA A 131 -20.44 2.20 7.78
CA ALA A 131 -20.89 1.00 8.47
C ALA A 131 -20.68 -0.25 7.61
N LEU A 132 -21.03 -0.18 6.31
CA LEU A 132 -20.82 -1.27 5.36
C LEU A 132 -19.33 -1.61 5.20
N LEU A 133 -18.47 -0.59 5.05
CA LEU A 133 -17.03 -0.79 4.94
C LEU A 133 -16.43 -1.34 6.24
N SER A 134 -16.93 -0.94 7.41
CA SER A 134 -16.53 -1.51 8.69
C SER A 134 -16.84 -3.01 8.78
N GLU A 135 -18.02 -3.45 8.35
CA GLU A 135 -18.37 -4.88 8.30
C GLU A 135 -17.50 -5.63 7.28
N ARG A 136 -17.40 -5.12 6.06
CA ARG A 136 -16.72 -5.84 4.96
C ARG A 136 -15.21 -5.91 5.13
N SER A 137 -14.63 -5.02 5.93
CA SER A 137 -13.21 -4.98 6.24
C SER A 137 -12.80 -5.85 7.43
N ASP A 138 -13.66 -6.77 7.89
CA ASP A 138 -13.32 -7.70 8.97
C ASP A 138 -12.19 -8.66 8.53
N TRP A 139 -11.06 -8.60 9.26
CA TRP A 139 -9.90 -9.45 9.06
C TRP A 139 -10.17 -10.93 9.41
N ARG A 140 -11.18 -11.21 10.26
CA ARG A 140 -11.58 -12.56 10.68
C ARG A 140 -12.07 -13.43 9.52
N ARG A 141 -12.33 -12.82 8.36
CA ARG A 141 -12.69 -13.55 7.13
C ARG A 141 -11.57 -14.44 6.62
N PHE A 142 -10.32 -14.18 7.01
CA PHE A 142 -9.16 -14.96 6.58
C PHE A 142 -8.16 -15.26 7.72
N VAL A 143 -8.59 -15.04 8.96
CA VAL A 143 -7.82 -15.30 10.18
C VAL A 143 -8.73 -15.95 11.22
N ASN A 144 -8.25 -16.99 11.88
CA ASN A 144 -8.93 -17.60 13.00
C ASN A 144 -8.85 -16.69 14.24
N ALA A 145 -9.99 -16.23 14.74
CA ALA A 145 -10.03 -15.31 15.89
C ALA A 145 -9.56 -15.92 17.22
N GLY A 146 -9.50 -17.25 17.34
CA GLY A 146 -9.08 -17.94 18.56
C GLY A 146 -7.58 -17.98 18.78
N ASP A 147 -6.79 -18.14 17.72
CA ASP A 147 -5.33 -18.32 17.78
C ASP A 147 -4.55 -17.44 16.79
N TYR A 148 -5.26 -16.58 16.06
CA TYR A 148 -4.76 -15.66 15.05
C TYR A 148 -4.05 -16.34 13.89
N THR A 149 -4.30 -17.62 13.61
CA THR A 149 -3.73 -18.31 12.45
C THR A 149 -4.44 -17.93 11.14
N LEU A 150 -3.71 -17.91 10.03
CA LEU A 150 -4.27 -17.61 8.71
C LEU A 150 -5.10 -18.77 8.16
N ILE A 151 -6.19 -18.45 7.46
CA ILE A 151 -7.08 -19.43 6.83
C ILE A 151 -6.78 -19.49 5.34
N GLY A 152 -6.11 -20.56 4.89
CA GLY A 152 -5.87 -20.83 3.46
C GLY A 152 -5.01 -19.78 2.75
N LEU A 153 -4.22 -19.00 3.50
CA LEU A 153 -3.34 -17.96 2.97
C LEU A 153 -1.88 -18.18 3.40
N PRO A 154 -0.90 -17.73 2.58
CA PRO A 154 0.52 -17.77 2.94
C PRO A 154 0.87 -16.82 4.09
N THR A 155 1.98 -17.08 4.78
CA THR A 155 2.38 -16.38 6.01
C THR A 155 2.71 -14.90 5.83
N ASN A 156 3.03 -14.43 4.62
CA ASN A 156 3.13 -12.99 4.35
C ASN A 156 1.81 -12.23 4.60
N TYR A 157 0.66 -12.90 4.61
CA TYR A 157 -0.62 -12.27 4.95
C TYR A 157 -0.76 -11.92 6.43
N TYR A 158 0.16 -12.35 7.31
CA TYR A 158 0.17 -11.86 8.70
C TYR A 158 0.37 -10.34 8.74
N GLY A 159 1.25 -9.79 7.90
CA GLY A 159 1.45 -8.35 7.80
C GLY A 159 0.18 -7.62 7.33
N VAL A 160 -0.56 -8.21 6.38
CA VAL A 160 -1.85 -7.68 5.91
C VAL A 160 -2.91 -7.73 7.01
N ALA A 161 -3.02 -8.86 7.72
CA ALA A 161 -3.95 -9.04 8.83
C ALA A 161 -3.67 -8.03 9.95
N PHE A 162 -2.40 -7.90 10.37
CA PHE A 162 -1.94 -6.89 11.33
C PHE A 162 -2.37 -5.49 10.89
N SER A 163 -2.09 -5.13 9.65
CA SER A 163 -2.37 -3.79 9.12
C SER A 163 -3.86 -3.48 9.18
N ILE A 164 -4.71 -4.43 8.79
CA ILE A 164 -6.16 -4.28 8.84
C ILE A 164 -6.63 -4.13 10.28
N ALA A 165 -6.24 -5.03 11.18
CA ALA A 165 -6.63 -4.97 12.59
C ALA A 165 -6.19 -3.64 13.24
N ARG A 166 -4.95 -3.19 12.96
CA ARG A 166 -4.41 -1.94 13.47
C ARG A 166 -5.16 -0.72 12.93
N LEU A 167 -5.46 -0.68 11.63
CA LEU A 167 -6.21 0.42 11.03
C LEU A 167 -7.65 0.45 11.54
N ARG A 168 -8.30 -0.70 11.73
CA ARG A 168 -9.63 -0.78 12.35
C ARG A 168 -9.63 -0.25 13.79
N MET A 169 -8.59 -0.57 14.56
CA MET A 169 -8.38 0.03 15.89
C MET A 169 -8.24 1.56 15.79
N LEU A 170 -7.42 2.07 14.87
CA LEU A 170 -7.22 3.51 14.68
C LEU A 170 -8.48 4.23 14.14
N LEU A 171 -9.31 3.52 13.38
CA LEU A 171 -10.64 3.98 12.96
C LEU A 171 -11.65 3.99 14.13
N GLY A 172 -11.35 3.29 15.22
CA GLY A 172 -12.18 3.23 16.44
C GLY A 172 -13.22 2.11 16.39
N TRP A 173 -13.05 1.12 15.52
CA TRP A 173 -13.99 0.00 15.38
C TRP A 173 -13.68 -1.15 16.34
N GLU A 174 -12.43 -1.27 16.79
CA GLU A 174 -11.93 -2.37 17.62
C GLU A 174 -10.85 -1.86 18.59
N ASP A 175 -10.49 -2.68 19.58
CA ASP A 175 -9.34 -2.40 20.46
C ASP A 175 -8.00 -2.92 19.87
N ALA A 176 -6.91 -2.75 20.62
CA ALA A 176 -5.57 -3.08 20.15
C ALA A 176 -5.26 -4.60 20.12
N THR A 177 -6.04 -5.43 20.81
CA THR A 177 -5.70 -6.82 21.13
C THR A 177 -5.34 -7.64 19.90
N ALA A 178 -6.20 -7.59 18.87
CA ALA A 178 -5.97 -8.36 17.65
C ALA A 178 -4.76 -7.83 16.85
N SER A 179 -4.58 -6.51 16.82
CA SER A 179 -3.45 -5.90 16.10
C SER A 179 -2.11 -6.26 16.74
N GLU A 180 -2.04 -6.32 18.07
CA GLU A 180 -0.83 -6.71 18.79
C GLU A 180 -0.49 -8.18 18.57
N ALA A 181 -1.49 -9.07 18.66
CA ALA A 181 -1.30 -10.50 18.42
C ALA A 181 -0.85 -10.79 16.97
N LEU A 182 -1.45 -10.12 15.98
CA LEU A 182 -1.10 -10.28 14.57
C LEU A 182 0.28 -9.66 14.24
N LEU A 183 0.65 -8.58 14.91
CA LEU A 183 2.00 -8.03 14.82
C LEU A 183 3.03 -9.04 15.36
N GLU A 184 2.75 -9.66 16.50
CA GLU A 184 3.63 -10.70 17.06
C GLU A 184 3.82 -11.86 16.08
N LYS A 185 2.74 -12.36 15.45
CA LYS A 185 2.82 -13.38 14.39
C LYS A 185 3.70 -12.93 13.22
N THR A 186 3.54 -11.68 12.78
CA THR A 186 4.34 -11.09 11.69
C THR A 186 5.82 -11.04 12.04
N LEU A 187 6.16 -10.57 13.25
CA LEU A 187 7.55 -10.47 13.70
C LEU A 187 8.17 -11.85 13.94
N HIS A 188 7.39 -12.80 14.46
CA HIS A 188 7.82 -14.19 14.64
C HIS A 188 8.17 -14.84 13.29
N HIS A 189 7.33 -14.64 12.26
CA HIS A 189 7.61 -15.12 10.90
C HIS A 189 8.98 -14.62 10.40
N TYR A 190 9.23 -13.32 10.56
CA TYR A 190 10.51 -12.73 10.19
C TYR A 190 11.69 -13.29 10.98
N ALA A 191 11.56 -13.41 12.30
CA ALA A 191 12.62 -13.96 13.13
C ALA A 191 12.96 -15.40 12.73
N THR A 192 11.96 -16.20 12.40
CA THR A 192 12.12 -17.61 12.03
C THR A 192 12.70 -17.80 10.63
N HIS A 193 12.23 -17.04 9.64
CA HIS A 193 12.53 -17.30 8.23
C HIS A 193 13.48 -16.28 7.58
N SER A 194 13.58 -15.06 8.12
CA SER A 194 14.57 -14.06 7.67
C SER A 194 15.86 -14.10 8.50
N GLY A 195 15.74 -14.43 9.80
CA GLY A 195 16.84 -14.34 10.75
C GLY A 195 17.45 -12.94 10.77
N VAL A 196 18.67 -12.80 10.24
CA VAL A 196 19.40 -11.53 10.17
C VAL A 196 19.47 -10.93 8.76
N PHE A 197 18.93 -11.60 7.75
CA PHE A 197 19.23 -11.29 6.34
C PHE A 197 18.35 -10.20 5.74
N GLY A 198 17.21 -9.88 6.36
CA GLY A 198 16.33 -8.81 5.92
C GLY A 198 15.39 -9.20 4.77
N PHE A 199 15.45 -10.44 4.29
CA PHE A 199 14.52 -10.98 3.32
C PHE A 199 13.82 -12.22 3.88
N CYS A 200 12.58 -12.47 3.49
CA CYS A 200 11.78 -13.57 4.01
C CYS A 200 10.95 -14.19 2.89
N ASP A 201 10.69 -15.49 2.99
CA ASP A 201 9.72 -16.14 2.10
C ASP A 201 8.29 -15.70 2.43
N ASP A 202 7.42 -15.78 1.42
CA ASP A 202 5.97 -15.60 1.54
C ASP A 202 5.29 -16.78 2.27
N THR A 203 6.00 -17.91 2.42
CA THR A 203 5.57 -19.13 3.12
C THR A 203 6.53 -19.48 4.27
N ASP A 204 6.36 -20.66 4.89
CA ASP A 204 7.24 -21.19 5.95
C ASP A 204 8.67 -21.57 5.47
N GLY A 205 9.27 -20.78 4.57
CA GLY A 205 10.65 -20.90 4.11
C GLY A 205 10.89 -21.91 2.97
N GLU A 206 9.84 -22.54 2.44
CA GLU A 206 9.90 -23.48 1.31
C GLU A 206 9.32 -22.91 0.01
N GLY A 207 8.90 -21.65 0.04
CA GLY A 207 8.27 -20.95 -1.06
C GLY A 207 9.28 -20.32 -1.99
N ARG A 208 9.10 -19.04 -2.25
CA ARG A 208 9.72 -18.35 -3.38
C ARG A 208 10.63 -17.25 -2.87
N PHE A 209 11.83 -17.22 -3.45
CA PHE A 209 12.68 -16.05 -3.40
C PHE A 209 12.46 -15.20 -4.65
N ASP A 210 11.66 -14.14 -4.52
CA ASP A 210 11.41 -13.16 -5.56
C ASP A 210 11.30 -11.75 -4.97
N ARG A 211 10.91 -10.76 -5.75
CA ARG A 211 10.93 -9.35 -5.31
C ARG A 211 10.16 -9.14 -4.00
N TYR A 212 9.09 -9.89 -3.75
CA TYR A 212 8.31 -9.73 -2.53
C TYR A 212 9.14 -10.08 -1.31
N SER A 213 10.06 -11.04 -1.43
CA SER A 213 10.93 -11.47 -0.35
C SER A 213 11.79 -10.36 0.25
N ILE A 214 12.14 -9.34 -0.54
CA ILE A 214 12.91 -8.16 -0.07
C ILE A 214 12.02 -6.94 0.20
N LEU A 215 10.80 -6.88 -0.35
CA LEU A 215 9.88 -5.75 -0.17
C LEU A 215 9.07 -5.85 1.12
N LEU A 216 8.75 -7.07 1.58
CA LEU A 216 7.87 -7.25 2.74
C LEU A 216 8.40 -6.53 4.00
N ILE A 217 9.72 -6.41 4.20
CA ILE A 217 10.27 -5.73 5.38
C ILE A 217 10.08 -4.21 5.27
N ALA A 218 10.18 -3.66 4.06
CA ALA A 218 9.88 -2.27 3.78
C ALA A 218 8.39 -1.99 4.02
N GLU A 219 7.52 -2.90 3.60
CA GLU A 219 6.09 -2.80 3.86
C GLU A 219 5.79 -2.82 5.37
N ILE A 220 6.40 -3.71 6.16
CA ILE A 220 6.23 -3.71 7.63
C ILE A 220 6.70 -2.39 8.24
N CYS A 221 7.87 -1.89 7.83
CA CYS A 221 8.38 -0.61 8.32
C CYS A 221 7.42 0.54 7.97
N GLU A 222 6.87 0.54 6.76
CA GLU A 222 5.87 1.52 6.34
C GLU A 222 4.59 1.42 7.18
N ARG A 223 4.09 0.20 7.45
CA ARG A 223 2.92 0.02 8.32
C ARG A 223 3.15 0.57 9.73
N PHE A 224 4.36 0.46 10.27
CA PHE A 224 4.70 1.09 11.54
C PHE A 224 4.54 2.60 11.45
N ILE A 225 5.17 3.23 10.45
CA ILE A 225 5.12 4.68 10.25
C ILE A 225 3.68 5.15 10.03
N GLU A 226 2.95 4.50 9.12
CA GLU A 226 1.58 4.83 8.76
C GLU A 226 0.62 4.80 9.97
N THR A 227 0.83 3.86 10.89
CA THR A 227 -0.03 3.59 12.06
C THR A 227 0.49 4.20 13.36
N GLY A 228 1.49 5.08 13.27
CA GLY A 228 2.05 5.84 14.40
C GLY A 228 2.95 5.03 15.34
N LEU A 229 3.40 3.85 14.93
CA LEU A 229 4.40 3.06 15.65
C LEU A 229 5.81 3.50 15.27
N THR A 230 6.75 3.27 16.18
CA THR A 230 8.17 3.54 15.92
C THR A 230 8.84 2.30 15.34
N VAL A 231 9.41 2.42 14.14
CA VAL A 231 10.23 1.35 13.53
C VAL A 231 11.41 1.03 14.45
N THR A 232 11.46 -0.21 14.93
CA THR A 232 12.49 -0.65 15.88
C THR A 232 13.88 -0.66 15.24
N PRO A 233 14.97 -0.58 16.04
CA PRO A 233 16.33 -0.72 15.51
C PRO A 233 16.52 -2.02 14.72
N HIS A 234 15.96 -3.14 15.20
CA HIS A 234 16.07 -4.42 14.52
C HIS A 234 15.38 -4.43 13.14
N LEU A 235 14.16 -3.90 13.03
CA LEU A 235 13.47 -3.79 11.75
C LEU A 235 14.23 -2.88 10.77
N ARG A 236 14.87 -1.82 11.29
CA ARG A 236 15.72 -0.93 10.49
C ARG A 236 16.96 -1.63 9.95
N ASP A 237 17.57 -2.51 10.75
CA ASP A 237 18.72 -3.31 10.31
C ASP A 237 18.32 -4.33 9.24
N LEU A 238 17.17 -5.01 9.42
CA LEU A 238 16.60 -5.91 8.41
C LEU A 238 16.30 -5.16 7.10
N LEU A 239 15.65 -3.99 7.18
CA LEU A 239 15.39 -3.15 6.02
C LEU A 239 16.69 -2.73 5.31
N ARG A 240 17.71 -2.33 6.06
CA ARG A 240 19.02 -2.00 5.49
C ARG A 240 19.64 -3.20 4.76
N ASN A 241 19.50 -4.40 5.28
CA ASN A 241 20.00 -5.60 4.64
C ASN A 241 19.23 -5.93 3.35
N ALA A 242 17.91 -5.76 3.33
CA ALA A 242 17.10 -5.89 2.11
C ALA A 242 17.51 -4.88 1.03
N VAL A 243 17.70 -3.61 1.41
CA VAL A 243 18.18 -2.55 0.49
C VAL A 243 19.56 -2.89 -0.05
N ASN A 244 20.48 -3.42 0.77
CA ASN A 244 21.79 -3.87 0.29
C ASN A 244 21.68 -4.99 -0.75
N VAL A 245 20.70 -5.89 -0.64
CA VAL A 245 20.43 -6.90 -1.66
C VAL A 245 19.94 -6.24 -2.96
N ALA A 246 18.95 -5.34 -2.87
CA ALA A 246 18.43 -4.61 -4.03
C ALA A 246 19.54 -3.85 -4.77
N LEU A 247 20.33 -3.04 -4.05
CA LEU A 247 21.42 -2.25 -4.62
C LEU A 247 22.50 -3.10 -5.32
N LYS A 248 22.79 -4.29 -4.81
CA LYS A 248 23.75 -5.21 -5.43
C LYS A 248 23.23 -5.83 -6.72
N LEU A 249 21.92 -5.89 -6.90
CA LEU A 249 21.27 -6.44 -8.09
C LEU A 249 20.98 -5.38 -9.15
N SER A 250 20.98 -4.12 -8.74
CA SER A 250 20.82 -2.96 -9.61
C SER A 250 22.07 -2.70 -10.43
N ASN A 251 21.88 -2.01 -11.56
CA ASN A 251 22.97 -1.59 -12.44
C ASN A 251 22.81 -0.11 -12.81
N THR A 252 23.92 0.52 -13.21
CA THR A 252 23.93 1.95 -13.55
C THR A 252 23.29 2.28 -14.89
N GLN A 253 22.94 1.28 -15.71
CA GLN A 253 22.23 1.49 -16.97
C GLN A 253 20.71 1.61 -16.75
N GLY A 254 20.21 1.24 -15.57
CA GLY A 254 18.79 1.33 -15.25
C GLY A 254 17.94 0.24 -15.90
N ASP A 255 18.58 -0.80 -16.45
CA ASP A 255 17.89 -1.93 -17.12
C ASP A 255 17.07 -2.79 -16.13
N GLY A 256 17.08 -2.44 -14.84
CA GLY A 256 16.36 -3.11 -13.77
C GLY A 256 17.21 -4.11 -13.01
N PHE A 257 16.53 -5.03 -12.33
CA PHE A 257 17.14 -6.12 -11.58
C PHE A 257 16.67 -7.47 -12.11
N CYS A 258 17.52 -8.48 -11.98
CA CYS A 258 17.13 -9.88 -12.15
C CYS A 258 17.06 -10.51 -10.76
N PHE A 259 15.85 -10.83 -10.28
CA PHE A 259 15.68 -11.39 -8.94
C PHE A 259 14.68 -12.55 -8.94
N GLY A 260 15.21 -13.77 -8.87
CA GLY A 260 14.43 -15.00 -8.97
C GLY A 260 13.63 -15.04 -10.28
N ARG A 261 12.30 -15.06 -10.19
CA ARG A 261 11.39 -15.01 -11.35
C ARG A 261 10.92 -13.60 -11.71
N SER A 262 11.37 -12.59 -10.96
CA SER A 262 11.06 -11.19 -11.24
C SER A 262 12.09 -10.62 -12.20
N LEU A 263 11.63 -10.22 -13.38
CA LEU A 263 12.34 -9.43 -14.36
C LEU A 263 11.53 -8.16 -14.61
N GLY A 264 12.15 -7.01 -14.55
CA GLY A 264 11.50 -5.79 -15.01
C GLY A 264 12.37 -4.55 -14.87
N PRO A 265 12.06 -3.50 -15.65
CA PRO A 265 12.71 -2.19 -15.58
C PRO A 265 12.25 -1.45 -14.32
N TYR A 266 12.55 -2.00 -13.14
CA TYR A 266 12.20 -1.44 -11.83
C TYR A 266 13.33 -0.58 -11.29
N GLY A 267 14.02 0.17 -12.15
CA GLY A 267 15.09 1.10 -11.74
C GLY A 267 14.62 2.08 -10.65
N ASP A 268 13.32 2.39 -10.60
CA ASP A 268 12.73 3.29 -9.60
C ASP A 268 12.55 2.68 -8.19
N THR A 269 12.74 1.36 -8.04
CA THR A 269 12.74 0.69 -6.71
C THR A 269 14.15 0.50 -6.13
N ALA A 270 15.18 0.84 -6.91
CA ALA A 270 16.60 0.73 -6.55
C ALA A 270 17.15 2.00 -5.90
#